data_AF-A0A850KJI0-F1
#
_entry.id   AF-A0A850KJI0-F1
#
_cell.length_a   1.000
_cell.length_b   1.000
_cell.length_c   1.000
_cell.angle_alpha   90.00
_cell.angle_beta   90.00
_cell.angle_gamma   90.00
#
_symmetry.space_group_name_H-M   'P 1'
#
loop_
_entity.id
_entity.type
_entity.pdbx_description
1 polymer ?
#
loop_
_entity_poly.entity_id
_entity_poly.type
_entity_poly.pdbx_seq_one_letter_code
_entity_poly.pdbx_strand_id
1 'polypeptide(L)'
;MKRSFSKITAAACLIFALSGCGEPAPAAWTANLDANCKPQDPLDKIYAFLSPKKFWREQEYDLGNLKKAGQKNLEMSKSVLDDSKAQKGEFFQKAEKAATDLGLSGKDKREHVKKNMDRYNKEVSDIEARLKEQEIANTWIRKCEQEVERQLRLLKLPPIKYDPEKRPR
;
A
#
# COMPACT_ATOMS: atom_id res chain seq x y z
N MET A 1 42.79 36.07 38.21
CA MET A 1 41.80 35.39 37.35
C MET A 1 42.53 34.37 36.49
N LYS A 2 42.44 33.07 36.82
CA LYS A 2 43.09 31.98 36.06
C LYS A 2 41.98 31.15 35.42
N ARG A 3 41.91 31.11 34.09
CA ARG A 3 41.06 30.16 33.35
C ARG A 3 41.95 29.01 32.91
N SER A 4 41.77 27.86 33.53
CA SER A 4 42.37 26.58 33.12
C SER A 4 41.50 26.00 32.00
N PHE A 5 42.09 25.81 30.82
CA PHE A 5 41.48 25.06 29.73
C PHE A 5 41.90 23.59 29.86
N SER A 6 41.03 22.76 30.42
CA SER A 6 41.14 21.31 30.27
C SER A 6 40.39 20.89 29.01
N LYS A 7 41.16 20.51 27.98
CA LYS A 7 40.66 19.67 26.90
C LYS A 7 40.56 18.23 27.41
N ILE A 8 39.74 17.45 26.69
CA ILE A 8 39.78 15.99 26.51
C ILE A 8 38.55 15.26 27.10
N THR A 9 37.88 14.58 26.17
CA THR A 9 37.00 13.39 26.27
C THR A 9 35.63 13.50 26.94
N ALA A 10 34.61 13.71 26.12
CA ALA A 10 33.37 12.94 26.16
C ALA A 10 32.66 13.00 24.78
N ALA A 11 33.39 12.65 23.72
CA ALA A 11 32.80 12.25 22.44
C ALA A 11 32.76 10.72 22.43
N ALA A 12 31.76 10.13 23.08
CA ALA A 12 31.47 8.71 22.97
C ALA A 12 29.98 8.45 23.23
N CYS A 13 29.34 7.79 22.26
CA CYS A 13 27.99 7.20 22.30
C CYS A 13 26.77 8.09 22.01
N LEU A 14 26.89 9.04 21.08
CA LEU A 14 25.73 9.57 20.31
C LEU A 14 25.78 9.14 18.84
N ILE A 15 26.20 7.89 18.61
CA ILE A 15 26.06 7.20 17.33
C ILE A 15 25.23 5.95 17.61
N PHE A 16 24.00 6.13 18.07
CA PHE A 16 22.98 5.17 17.68
C PHE A 16 22.76 5.41 16.21
N ALA A 17 23.36 4.51 15.43
CA ALA A 17 23.19 4.40 14.01
C ALA A 17 21.75 4.77 13.62
N LEU A 18 21.63 5.86 12.87
CA LEU A 18 20.58 6.06 11.90
C LEU A 18 20.65 4.90 10.89
N SER A 19 20.35 3.67 11.33
CA SER A 19 19.94 2.62 10.42
C SER A 19 18.64 3.16 9.84
N GLY A 20 18.71 3.60 8.58
CA GLY A 20 17.60 4.23 7.89
C GLY A 20 16.30 3.50 8.22
N CYS A 21 15.26 4.29 8.50
CA CYS A 21 13.90 3.77 8.46
C CYS A 21 13.80 3.03 7.11
N GLY A 22 13.53 1.73 7.15
CA GLY A 22 13.24 1.01 5.91
C GLY A 22 12.10 1.75 5.22
N GLU A 23 12.14 1.83 3.89
CA GLU A 23 11.00 2.39 3.16
C GLU A 23 9.72 1.73 3.69
N PRO A 24 8.72 2.54 4.10
CA PRO A 24 7.54 2.01 4.75
C PRO A 24 6.83 1.03 3.81
N ALA A 25 6.02 0.14 4.39
CA ALA A 25 5.04 -0.60 3.60
C ALA A 25 4.25 0.35 2.69
N PRO A 26 3.74 -0.11 1.53
CA PRO A 26 2.86 0.69 0.69
C PRO A 26 1.79 1.40 1.54
N ALA A 27 1.67 2.72 1.38
CA ALA A 27 1.14 3.69 2.35
C ALA A 27 -0.29 3.46 2.91
N ALA A 28 -0.97 2.40 2.51
CA ALA A 28 -2.33 2.07 2.94
C ALA A 28 -2.43 0.86 3.92
N TRP A 29 -1.30 0.26 4.33
CA TRP A 29 -1.27 -1.10 4.90
C TRP A 29 -0.53 -1.09 6.25
N THR A 30 -1.24 -1.37 7.35
CA THR A 30 -0.80 -1.21 8.75
C THR A 30 -0.07 -2.43 9.29
N ALA A 31 0.89 -2.97 8.55
CA ALA A 31 1.78 -4.00 9.08
C ALA A 31 3.05 -3.35 9.62
N ASN A 32 3.59 -3.86 10.72
CA ASN A 32 4.80 -3.32 11.38
C ASN A 32 6.08 -3.82 10.68
N LEU A 33 6.03 -3.89 9.34
CA LEU A 33 7.06 -4.43 8.47
C LEU A 33 7.46 -3.40 7.40
N ASP A 34 8.76 -3.30 7.11
CA ASP A 34 9.30 -2.48 6.03
C ASP A 34 9.16 -3.13 4.65
N ALA A 35 9.63 -2.45 3.60
CA ALA A 35 9.70 -2.98 2.22
C ALA A 35 10.48 -4.31 2.09
N ASN A 36 11.31 -4.65 3.08
CA ASN A 36 12.12 -5.87 3.15
C ASN A 36 11.57 -6.92 4.13
N CYS A 37 10.33 -6.73 4.60
CA CYS A 37 9.65 -7.64 5.52
C CYS A 37 10.37 -7.79 6.87
N LYS A 38 11.06 -6.74 7.31
CA LYS A 38 11.70 -6.62 8.62
C LYS A 38 10.90 -5.66 9.51
N PRO A 39 11.03 -5.73 10.85
CA PRO A 39 10.40 -4.77 11.75
C PRO A 39 10.70 -3.32 11.33
N GLN A 40 9.65 -2.54 11.11
CA GLN A 40 9.71 -1.27 10.38
C GLN A 40 10.50 -0.21 11.15
N ASP A 41 10.15 0.01 12.41
CA ASP A 41 10.70 1.09 13.23
C ASP A 41 11.46 0.56 14.47
N PRO A 42 12.13 1.44 15.25
CA PRO A 42 12.84 1.03 16.45
C PRO A 42 11.98 0.32 17.51
N LEU A 43 10.70 0.70 17.67
CA LEU A 43 9.79 0.05 18.61
C LEU A 43 9.44 -1.36 18.14
N ASP A 44 9.17 -1.53 16.85
CA ASP A 44 8.92 -2.84 16.26
C ASP A 44 10.14 -3.76 16.39
N LYS A 45 11.35 -3.22 16.17
CA LYS A 45 12.60 -3.97 16.35
C LYS A 45 12.78 -4.43 17.81
N ILE A 46 12.51 -3.55 18.77
CA ILE A 46 12.57 -3.89 20.20
C ILE A 46 11.51 -4.94 20.52
N TYR A 47 10.28 -4.80 20.03
CA TYR A 47 9.21 -5.74 20.31
C TYR A 47 9.48 -7.12 19.68
N ALA A 48 9.95 -7.16 18.43
CA ALA A 48 10.38 -8.37 17.75
C ALA A 48 11.54 -9.08 18.49
N PHE A 49 12.41 -8.32 19.14
CA PHE A 49 13.49 -8.88 19.96
C PHE A 49 13.01 -9.41 21.31
N LEU A 50 12.21 -8.62 22.04
CA LEU A 50 11.74 -8.97 23.40
C LEU A 50 10.64 -10.03 23.40
N SER A 51 9.84 -10.10 22.34
CA SER A 51 8.67 -11.00 22.25
C SER A 51 8.51 -11.55 20.82
N PRO A 52 9.52 -12.28 20.30
CA PRO A 52 9.57 -12.69 18.90
C PRO A 52 8.34 -13.52 18.49
N LYS A 53 7.91 -14.44 19.35
CA LYS A 53 6.73 -15.28 19.10
C LYS A 53 5.47 -14.45 18.92
N LYS A 54 5.27 -13.41 19.73
CA LYS A 54 4.07 -12.58 19.69
C LYS A 54 4.11 -11.62 18.49
N PHE A 55 5.26 -10.96 18.28
CA PHE A 55 5.48 -10.07 17.15
C PHE A 55 5.16 -10.76 15.81
N TRP A 56 5.80 -11.90 15.52
CA TRP A 56 5.61 -12.59 14.24
C TRP A 56 4.20 -13.17 14.05
N ARG A 57 3.47 -13.45 15.14
CA ARG A 57 2.05 -13.85 15.07
C ARG A 57 1.13 -12.71 14.75
N GLU A 58 1.39 -11.54 15.30
CA GLU A 58 0.66 -10.33 14.92
C GLU A 58 0.88 -10.03 13.44
N GLN A 59 2.12 -10.18 12.93
CA GLN A 59 2.40 -9.98 11.51
C GLN A 59 1.72 -11.03 10.60
N GLU A 60 1.64 -12.30 11.01
CA GLU A 60 0.89 -13.35 10.29
C GLU A 60 -0.60 -12.99 10.18
N TYR A 61 -1.18 -12.50 11.28
CA TYR A 61 -2.57 -12.05 11.32
C TYR A 61 -2.80 -10.81 10.44
N ASP A 62 -1.95 -9.80 10.56
CA ASP A 62 -2.07 -8.53 9.84
C ASP A 62 -1.92 -8.77 8.32
N LEU A 63 -0.93 -9.57 7.89
CA LEU A 63 -0.77 -9.95 6.49
C LEU A 63 -1.95 -10.79 5.96
N GLY A 64 -2.55 -11.64 6.79
CA GLY A 64 -3.77 -12.38 6.43
C GLY A 64 -4.96 -11.47 6.12
N ASN A 65 -5.16 -10.41 6.93
CA ASN A 65 -6.18 -9.39 6.67
C ASN A 65 -5.89 -8.65 5.36
N LEU A 66 -4.65 -8.17 5.22
CA LEU A 66 -4.24 -7.38 4.08
C LEU A 66 -4.36 -8.19 2.78
N LYS A 67 -4.08 -9.50 2.81
CA LYS A 67 -4.18 -10.37 1.63
C LYS A 67 -5.61 -10.50 1.14
N LYS A 68 -6.53 -10.77 2.08
CA LYS A 68 -7.95 -10.92 1.76
C LYS A 68 -8.52 -9.60 1.22
N ALA A 69 -8.18 -8.47 1.83
CA ALA A 69 -8.59 -7.15 1.37
C ALA A 69 -7.97 -6.81 0.01
N GLY A 70 -6.68 -7.05 -0.17
CA GLY A 70 -5.93 -6.78 -1.38
C GLY A 70 -6.43 -7.58 -2.59
N GLN A 71 -6.78 -8.85 -2.41
CA GLN A 71 -7.37 -9.69 -3.47
C GLN A 71 -8.75 -9.18 -3.90
N LYS A 72 -9.62 -8.89 -2.93
CA LYS A 72 -10.96 -8.36 -3.19
C LYS A 72 -10.91 -7.00 -3.91
N ASN A 73 -10.01 -6.12 -3.48
CA ASN A 73 -9.85 -4.80 -4.09
C ASN A 73 -9.33 -4.90 -5.53
N LEU A 74 -8.38 -5.81 -5.81
CA LEU A 74 -7.90 -6.06 -7.16
C LEU A 74 -9.01 -6.56 -8.07
N GLU A 75 -9.77 -7.57 -7.62
CA GLU A 75 -10.89 -8.14 -8.38
C GLU A 75 -11.93 -7.07 -8.72
N MET A 76 -12.35 -6.29 -7.72
CA MET A 76 -13.32 -5.20 -7.89
C MET A 76 -12.79 -4.12 -8.83
N SER A 77 -11.54 -3.71 -8.67
CA SER A 77 -10.94 -2.66 -9.50
C SER A 77 -10.77 -3.11 -10.95
N LYS A 78 -10.49 -4.40 -11.19
CA LYS A 78 -10.45 -4.98 -12.55
C LYS A 78 -11.83 -5.00 -13.19
N SER A 79 -12.85 -5.46 -12.46
CA SER A 79 -14.25 -5.42 -12.94
C SER A 79 -14.68 -4.00 -13.32
N VAL A 80 -14.40 -3.01 -12.46
CA VAL A 80 -14.75 -1.61 -12.73
C VAL A 80 -14.00 -1.06 -13.95
N LEU A 81 -12.73 -1.43 -14.15
CA LEU A 81 -11.97 -1.04 -15.34
C LEU A 81 -12.57 -1.62 -16.62
N ASP A 82 -12.90 -2.92 -16.60
CA ASP A 82 -13.46 -3.63 -17.75
C ASP A 82 -14.84 -3.06 -18.10
N ASP A 83 -15.71 -2.84 -17.10
CA ASP A 83 -17.01 -2.21 -17.27
C ASP A 83 -16.89 -0.80 -17.85
N SER A 84 -15.96 0.01 -17.31
CA SER A 84 -15.70 1.36 -17.82
C SER A 84 -15.31 1.32 -19.29
N LYS A 85 -14.32 0.46 -19.63
CA LYS A 85 -13.84 0.29 -21.01
C LYS A 85 -14.92 -0.17 -21.97
N ALA A 86 -15.79 -1.08 -21.55
CA ALA A 86 -16.93 -1.55 -22.34
C ALA A 86 -17.95 -0.43 -22.63
N GLN A 87 -18.14 0.48 -21.67
CA GLN A 87 -19.11 1.59 -21.78
C GLN A 87 -18.59 2.81 -22.56
N LYS A 88 -17.35 2.80 -23.07
CA LYS A 88 -16.75 3.94 -23.80
C LYS A 88 -17.66 4.48 -24.91
N GLY A 89 -18.28 3.58 -25.68
CA GLY A 89 -19.19 3.95 -26.77
C GLY A 89 -20.46 4.64 -26.27
N GLU A 90 -21.05 4.14 -25.19
CA GLU A 90 -22.24 4.75 -24.57
C GLU A 90 -21.93 6.12 -23.99
N PHE A 91 -20.75 6.30 -23.36
CA PHE A 91 -20.29 7.59 -22.88
C PHE A 91 -20.15 8.60 -24.02
N PHE A 92 -19.57 8.19 -25.15
CA PHE A 92 -19.48 9.03 -26.34
C PHE A 92 -20.86 9.44 -26.85
N GLN A 93 -21.80 8.49 -26.96
CA GLN A 93 -23.18 8.77 -27.39
C GLN A 93 -23.91 9.72 -26.43
N LYS A 94 -23.72 9.55 -25.11
CA LYS A 94 -24.28 10.46 -24.10
C LYS A 94 -23.70 11.86 -24.22
N ALA A 95 -22.39 12.00 -24.48
CA ALA A 95 -21.75 13.29 -24.69
C ALA A 95 -22.22 13.97 -25.98
N GLU A 96 -22.38 13.20 -27.07
CA GLU A 96 -22.95 13.67 -28.34
C GLU A 96 -24.39 14.17 -28.16
N LYS A 97 -25.22 13.39 -27.45
CA LYS A 97 -26.59 13.77 -27.13
C LYS A 97 -26.65 15.03 -26.28
N ALA A 98 -25.86 15.10 -25.21
CA ALA A 98 -25.80 16.29 -24.35
C ALA A 98 -25.38 17.55 -25.12
N ALA A 99 -24.42 17.44 -26.04
CA ALA A 99 -24.04 18.56 -26.90
C ALA A 99 -25.20 19.00 -27.81
N THR A 100 -25.96 18.05 -28.37
CA THR A 100 -27.15 18.34 -29.17
C THR A 100 -28.27 18.96 -28.33
N ASP A 101 -28.54 18.45 -27.13
CA ASP A 101 -29.56 18.99 -26.21
C ASP A 101 -29.22 20.43 -25.76
N LEU A 102 -27.93 20.78 -25.71
CA LEU A 102 -27.44 22.14 -25.46
C LEU A 102 -27.46 23.05 -26.70
N GLY A 103 -27.91 22.55 -27.86
CA GLY A 103 -27.93 23.30 -29.12
C GLY A 103 -26.56 23.56 -29.73
N LEU A 104 -25.50 22.86 -29.27
CA LEU A 104 -24.16 23.04 -29.80
C LEU A 104 -24.04 22.43 -31.20
N SER A 105 -23.26 23.08 -32.06
CA SER A 105 -23.02 22.62 -33.43
C SER A 105 -21.58 22.84 -33.86
N GLY A 106 -21.19 22.27 -35.00
CA GLY A 106 -19.88 22.49 -35.62
C GLY A 106 -18.70 22.26 -34.67
N LYS A 107 -17.91 23.32 -34.44
CA LYS A 107 -16.72 23.27 -33.59
C LYS A 107 -17.07 23.08 -32.11
N ASP A 108 -18.07 23.80 -31.61
CA ASP A 108 -18.41 23.81 -30.19
C ASP A 108 -18.95 22.46 -29.72
N LYS A 109 -19.72 21.77 -30.58
CA LYS A 109 -20.15 20.39 -30.32
C LYS A 109 -18.95 19.45 -30.20
N ARG A 110 -17.98 19.53 -31.14
CA ARG A 110 -16.77 18.69 -31.10
C ARG A 110 -15.95 18.95 -29.84
N GLU A 111 -15.80 20.20 -29.43
CA GLU A 111 -15.08 20.56 -28.21
C GLU A 111 -15.78 20.05 -26.95
N HIS A 112 -17.11 20.15 -26.88
CA HIS A 112 -17.89 19.60 -25.77
C HIS A 112 -17.72 18.08 -25.64
N VAL A 113 -17.86 17.36 -26.75
CA VAL A 113 -17.72 15.89 -26.76
C VAL A 113 -16.29 15.50 -26.41
N LYS A 114 -15.29 16.16 -26.98
CA LYS A 114 -13.88 15.96 -26.64
C LYS A 114 -13.63 16.15 -25.15
N LYS A 115 -14.11 17.25 -24.54
CA LYS A 115 -13.93 17.52 -23.11
C LYS A 115 -14.51 16.41 -22.23
N ASN A 116 -15.68 15.87 -22.58
CA ASN A 116 -16.28 14.76 -21.82
C ASN A 116 -15.50 13.46 -22.02
N MET A 117 -15.05 13.16 -23.24
CA MET A 117 -14.22 11.99 -23.50
C MET A 117 -12.85 12.08 -22.82
N ASP A 118 -12.26 13.28 -22.73
CA ASP A 118 -11.02 13.51 -21.99
C ASP A 118 -11.20 13.24 -20.49
N ARG A 119 -12.36 13.61 -19.91
CA ARG A 119 -12.70 13.27 -18.51
C ARG A 119 -12.84 11.77 -18.31
N TYR A 120 -13.58 11.10 -19.18
CA TYR A 120 -13.72 9.64 -19.16
C TYR A 120 -12.36 8.94 -19.26
N ASN A 121 -11.50 9.36 -20.20
CA ASN A 121 -10.16 8.78 -20.36
C ASN A 121 -9.30 8.99 -19.11
N LYS A 122 -9.42 10.14 -18.44
CA LYS A 122 -8.75 10.40 -17.16
C LYS A 122 -9.24 9.46 -16.06
N GLU A 123 -10.54 9.26 -15.94
CA GLU A 123 -11.11 8.33 -14.95
C GLU A 123 -10.61 6.90 -15.15
N VAL A 124 -10.57 6.42 -16.41
CA VAL A 124 -9.97 5.11 -16.77
C VAL A 124 -8.50 5.04 -16.36
N SER A 125 -7.72 6.08 -16.68
CA SER A 125 -6.30 6.16 -16.30
C SER A 125 -6.10 6.15 -14.78
N ASP A 126 -6.98 6.81 -14.03
CA ASP A 126 -6.92 6.83 -12.55
C ASP A 126 -7.26 5.45 -11.95
N ILE A 127 -8.13 4.66 -12.60
CA ILE A 127 -8.43 3.28 -12.21
C ILE A 127 -7.21 2.39 -12.49
N GLU A 128 -6.57 2.53 -13.66
CA GLU A 128 -5.36 1.78 -14.02
C GLU A 128 -4.20 2.05 -13.07
N ALA A 129 -4.00 3.32 -12.67
CA ALA A 129 -2.98 3.69 -11.70
C ALA A 129 -3.23 3.02 -10.33
N ARG A 130 -4.48 3.06 -9.83
CA ARG A 130 -4.87 2.41 -8.57
C ARG A 130 -4.70 0.90 -8.62
N LEU A 131 -5.03 0.26 -9.74
CA LEU A 131 -4.78 -1.17 -9.95
C LEU A 131 -3.30 -1.51 -9.82
N LYS A 132 -2.43 -0.72 -10.48
CA LYS A 132 -0.98 -0.92 -10.41
C LYS A 132 -0.44 -0.80 -8.98
N GLU A 133 -0.91 0.18 -8.21
CA GLU A 133 -0.55 0.34 -6.80
C GLU A 133 -0.99 -0.88 -5.96
N GLN A 134 -2.20 -1.39 -6.19
CA GLN A 134 -2.69 -2.59 -5.51
C GLN A 134 -1.92 -3.86 -5.91
N GLU A 135 -1.47 -3.98 -7.15
CA GLU A 135 -0.64 -5.10 -7.61
C GLU A 135 0.75 -5.10 -6.93
N ILE A 136 1.35 -3.91 -6.79
CA ILE A 136 2.60 -3.72 -6.04
C ILE A 136 2.39 -4.11 -4.57
N ALA A 137 1.30 -3.64 -3.95
CA ALA A 137 1.00 -3.95 -2.55
C ALA A 137 0.77 -5.45 -2.31
N ASN A 138 0.02 -6.13 -3.19
CA ASN A 138 -0.19 -7.57 -3.09
C ASN A 138 1.11 -8.37 -3.34
N THR A 139 1.99 -7.88 -4.20
CA THR A 139 3.32 -8.47 -4.39
C THR A 139 4.15 -8.37 -3.11
N TRP A 140 4.10 -7.22 -2.44
CA TRP A 140 4.74 -7.02 -1.15
C TRP A 140 4.17 -7.94 -0.06
N ILE A 141 2.84 -8.09 0.06
CA ILE A 141 2.24 -9.09 0.97
C ILE A 141 2.82 -10.46 0.72
N ARG A 142 2.80 -10.93 -0.53
CA ARG A 142 3.23 -12.29 -0.84
C ARG A 142 4.68 -12.52 -0.42
N LYS A 143 5.54 -11.52 -0.64
CA LYS A 143 6.94 -11.54 -0.18
C LYS A 143 7.01 -11.62 1.35
N CYS A 144 6.23 -10.80 2.06
CA CYS A 144 6.28 -10.76 3.52
C CYS A 144 5.60 -11.94 4.21
N GLU A 145 4.57 -12.54 3.61
CA GLU A 145 3.99 -13.80 4.10
C GLU A 145 5.05 -14.89 4.14
N GLN A 146 5.87 -15.02 3.11
CA GLN A 146 6.94 -16.01 3.05
C GLN A 146 7.98 -15.78 4.16
N GLU A 147 8.34 -14.52 4.42
CA GLU A 147 9.28 -14.20 5.50
C GLU A 147 8.68 -14.45 6.88
N VAL A 148 7.42 -14.06 7.11
CA VAL A 148 6.71 -14.34 8.37
C VAL A 148 6.59 -15.84 8.60
N GLU A 149 6.19 -16.61 7.59
CA GLU A 149 6.15 -18.08 7.67
C GLU A 149 7.52 -18.67 8.03
N ARG A 150 8.59 -18.16 7.42
CA ARG A 150 9.96 -18.59 7.72
C ARG A 150 10.31 -18.34 9.18
N GLN A 151 9.99 -17.15 9.70
CA GLN A 151 10.26 -16.77 11.10
C GLN A 151 9.44 -17.60 12.09
N LEU A 152 8.16 -17.84 11.79
CA LEU A 152 7.33 -18.72 12.61
C LEU A 152 7.88 -20.15 12.67
N ARG A 153 8.34 -20.70 11.54
CA ARG A 153 9.00 -22.02 11.51
C ARG A 153 10.27 -22.05 12.37
N LEU A 154 11.12 -21.02 12.30
CA LEU A 154 12.30 -20.90 13.16
C LEU A 154 11.93 -20.88 14.65
N LEU A 155 10.81 -20.27 15.00
CA LEU A 155 10.28 -20.21 16.36
C LEU A 155 9.48 -21.46 16.78
N LYS A 156 9.42 -22.49 15.91
CA LYS A 156 8.66 -23.73 16.10
C LYS A 156 7.17 -23.47 16.34
N LEU A 157 6.64 -22.47 15.65
CA LEU A 157 5.26 -22.03 15.73
C LEU A 157 4.49 -22.54 14.49
N PRO A 158 3.45 -23.38 14.64
CA PRO A 158 2.70 -23.92 13.51
C PRO A 158 1.83 -22.85 12.84
N PRO A 159 1.59 -22.86 11.52
CA PRO A 159 0.70 -21.88 10.90
C PRO A 159 -0.69 -21.93 11.54
N ILE A 160 -1.29 -20.77 11.80
CA ILE A 160 -2.65 -20.68 12.34
C ILE A 160 -3.60 -20.36 11.19
N LYS A 161 -4.75 -21.04 11.13
CA LYS A 161 -5.79 -20.67 10.18
C LYS A 161 -6.28 -19.27 10.53
N TYR A 162 -6.12 -18.35 9.59
CA TYR A 162 -6.59 -16.98 9.74
C TYR A 162 -8.09 -16.93 10.07
N ASP A 163 -8.42 -16.24 11.17
CA ASP A 163 -9.78 -15.97 11.65
C ASP A 163 -9.87 -14.47 11.99
N PRO A 164 -10.60 -13.66 11.21
CA PRO A 164 -10.65 -12.20 11.38
C PRO A 164 -11.28 -11.75 12.72
N GLU A 165 -11.93 -12.66 13.46
CA GLU A 165 -12.55 -12.37 14.76
C GLU A 165 -11.63 -12.77 15.92
N LYS A 166 -10.55 -13.49 15.65
CA LYS A 166 -9.63 -14.01 16.67
C LYS A 166 -8.20 -13.58 16.40
N ARG A 167 -7.89 -12.33 16.79
CA ARG A 167 -6.49 -11.89 16.87
C ARG A 167 -5.74 -12.75 17.92
N PRO A 168 -4.59 -13.35 17.57
CA PRO A 168 -3.76 -14.06 18.54
C PRO A 168 -3.39 -13.11 19.69
N ARG A 169 -3.56 -13.54 20.95
CA ARG A 169 -3.21 -12.75 22.14
C ARG A 169 -1.78 -13.00 22.61
#